data_AF-A0A7H1C4V4-F1
#
_entry.id   AF-A0A7H1C4V4-F1
#
_cell.length_a   1.000
_cell.length_b   1.000
_cell.length_c   1.000
_cell.angle_alpha   90.00
_cell.angle_beta   90.00
_cell.angle_gamma   90.00
#
_symmetry.space_group_name_H-M   'P 1'
#
loop_
_entity.id
_entity.type
_entity.pdbx_description
1 polymer ?
#
loop_
_entity_poly.entity_id
_entity_poly.type
_entity_poly.pdbx_seq_one_letter_code
_entity_poly.pdbx_strand_id
1 'polypeptide(L)'
;MNKIYRVIWNNATHCWQAVSELTKGHCKSSSSKTSVKEQIKELLPATISFSLTAFALQTFILFGAMPINDAYAAQTQGTCVQSTKFSLGPVNITGITATSFNNAMNNPTFVAIGGCISSDLSPTVNGRNSIAIGPESKVRGVDGYAMGTGAVVEIDGQDNNAKADAIALGNKTYAKGQGAVALGGAYSGTGSGARAEGTNAIAIGHQAVSSHNNSIALGSSSKTGIGETTSNLSYTNSQNTTQTISFAGNTIHGVISVGNSANNIYRQIQNVAAGRISSSSTDAINGSQLHAVQTMAQEGINTSRSALSTANAAQATAQTAQNIANSAASAASNAQITANAASTAASNAQTKAEAASTAAQAAQTTANNASTAAAAASTAASNAQTTANNAQAKAEAASTSAQAAQTTANNASTAAAAASTAASNAQTTANNAQAKAEAASTSAQAAQTTANNASTAAAAASTAASNAQTTANNAQAKAEAASTSAQAAQTTANNASTAAVAASTAASDAQITANAA
;
A
#
# COMPACT_ATOMS: atom_id res chain seq x y z
N MET A 1 -14.62 29.40 25.14
CA MET A 1 -15.87 30.20 25.16
C MET A 1 -17.02 29.30 24.74
N ASN A 2 -17.82 28.79 25.69
CA ASN A 2 -19.01 28.00 25.38
C ASN A 2 -20.08 28.91 24.76
N LYS A 3 -20.47 28.63 23.51
CA LYS A 3 -21.60 29.29 22.87
C LYS A 3 -22.86 28.49 23.17
N ILE A 4 -23.70 29.01 24.07
CA ILE A 4 -25.01 28.44 24.39
C ILE A 4 -25.98 28.86 23.27
N TYR A 5 -26.68 27.88 22.69
CA TYR A 5 -27.68 28.10 21.64
C TYR A 5 -29.03 27.56 22.11
N ARG A 6 -30.12 28.22 21.69
CA ARG A 6 -31.48 27.72 21.88
C ARG A 6 -32.09 27.37 20.52
N VAL A 7 -32.91 26.33 20.49
CA VAL A 7 -33.62 25.88 19.28
C VAL A 7 -35.03 26.44 19.32
N ILE A 8 -35.42 27.19 18.29
CA ILE A 8 -36.74 27.82 18.18
C ILE A 8 -37.43 27.44 16.87
N TRP A 9 -38.76 27.32 16.90
CA TRP A 9 -39.57 27.00 15.73
C TRP A 9 -39.79 28.25 14.88
N ASN A 10 -39.39 28.20 13.60
CA ASN A 10 -39.61 29.29 12.65
C ASN A 10 -40.84 29.02 11.79
N ASN A 11 -41.92 29.77 12.04
CA ASN A 11 -43.20 29.61 11.34
C ASN A 11 -43.18 30.04 9.86
N ALA A 12 -42.19 30.83 9.42
CA ALA A 12 -42.08 31.24 8.02
C ALA A 12 -41.39 30.18 7.15
N THR A 13 -40.52 29.36 7.75
CA THR A 13 -39.75 28.33 7.03
C THR A 13 -40.13 26.91 7.44
N HIS A 14 -41.09 26.74 8.35
CA HIS A 14 -41.56 25.45 8.90
C HIS A 14 -40.43 24.51 9.34
N CYS A 15 -39.41 25.04 10.02
CA CYS A 15 -38.30 24.26 10.54
C CYS A 15 -37.76 24.79 11.87
N TRP A 16 -37.11 23.92 12.64
CA TRP A 16 -36.40 24.26 13.88
C TRP A 16 -35.04 24.88 13.54
N GLN A 17 -34.75 26.05 14.09
CA GLN A 17 -33.50 26.78 13.84
C GLN A 17 -32.77 27.07 15.16
N ALA A 18 -31.45 26.87 15.17
CA ALA A 18 -30.60 27.18 16.31
C ALA A 18 -30.20 28.67 16.29
N VAL A 19 -30.46 29.39 17.38
CA VAL A 19 -30.20 30.82 17.50
C VAL A 19 -29.39 31.10 18.76
N SER A 20 -28.42 32.02 18.65
CA SER A 20 -27.61 32.49 19.78
C SER A 20 -28.47 33.22 20.81
N GLU A 21 -28.28 32.93 22.09
CA GLU A 21 -29.08 33.50 23.19
C GLU A 21 -28.88 35.03 23.35
N LEU A 22 -27.84 35.60 22.75
CA LEU A 22 -27.46 37.02 22.86
C LEU A 22 -28.00 37.92 21.75
N THR A 23 -28.75 37.40 20.78
CA THR A 23 -29.27 38.21 19.66
C THR A 23 -30.62 38.83 20.02
N LYS A 24 -30.68 40.17 20.19
CA LYS A 24 -31.93 40.93 20.37
C LYS A 24 -32.77 40.89 19.09
N GLY A 25 -34.02 40.44 19.20
CA GLY A 25 -34.96 40.38 18.07
C GLY A 25 -35.36 41.77 17.59
N HIS A 26 -35.32 41.99 16.26
CA HIS A 26 -35.93 43.16 15.64
C HIS A 26 -37.43 42.94 15.47
N CYS A 27 -38.23 43.64 16.27
CA CYS A 27 -39.67 43.75 16.07
C CYS A 27 -39.95 44.79 14.97
N LYS A 28 -40.86 44.46 14.04
CA LYS A 28 -41.30 45.35 12.96
C LYS A 28 -41.89 46.66 13.50
N SER A 29 -41.45 47.79 12.94
CA SER A 29 -42.08 49.10 13.18
C SER A 29 -43.46 49.16 12.51
N SER A 30 -44.47 49.60 13.26
CA SER A 30 -45.83 49.82 12.83
C SER A 30 -45.95 51.08 11.98
N SER A 31 -46.84 51.03 10.99
CA SER A 31 -47.25 52.18 10.17
C SER A 31 -47.97 53.24 11.01
N SER A 32 -47.55 54.50 10.89
CA SER A 32 -48.39 55.65 11.27
C SER A 32 -48.37 56.71 10.18
N LYS A 33 -49.54 56.94 9.59
CA LYS A 33 -49.89 58.15 8.83
C LYS A 33 -49.85 59.34 9.78
N THR A 34 -49.20 60.47 9.44
CA THR A 34 -49.75 61.81 9.73
C THR A 34 -49.08 62.87 8.85
N SER A 35 -49.92 63.75 8.32
CA SER A 35 -49.64 65.04 7.69
C SER A 35 -48.86 65.97 8.60
N VAL A 36 -47.99 66.82 8.06
CA VAL A 36 -47.61 68.08 8.72
C VAL A 36 -47.53 69.21 7.69
N LYS A 37 -48.49 70.13 7.81
CA LYS A 37 -48.37 71.53 7.40
C LYS A 37 -47.37 72.24 8.31
N GLU A 38 -46.63 73.14 7.67
CA GLU A 38 -46.21 74.46 8.17
C GLU A 38 -45.20 74.62 9.32
N GLN A 39 -44.18 75.41 8.94
CA GLN A 39 -43.58 76.54 9.64
C GLN A 39 -42.45 76.28 10.64
N ILE A 40 -41.30 76.91 10.32
CA ILE A 40 -40.45 77.84 11.11
C ILE A 40 -39.02 77.71 10.54
N LYS A 41 -38.13 78.69 10.41
CA LYS A 41 -38.07 80.16 10.36
C LYS A 41 -36.56 80.44 10.33
N GLU A 42 -36.13 81.38 9.49
CA GLU A 42 -34.89 82.20 9.59
C GLU A 42 -33.54 81.56 9.95
N LEU A 43 -32.55 81.74 9.06
CA LEU A 43 -31.27 82.36 9.43
C LEU A 43 -30.63 83.01 8.18
N LEU A 44 -30.55 84.34 8.17
CA LEU A 44 -29.77 85.23 7.27
C LEU A 44 -28.39 85.51 7.91
N PRO A 45 -27.48 86.35 7.33
CA PRO A 45 -27.08 86.60 5.94
C PRO A 45 -25.53 86.61 5.76
N ALA A 46 -25.03 86.71 4.51
CA ALA A 46 -23.75 87.38 4.24
C ALA A 46 -23.68 87.90 2.79
N THR A 47 -23.56 89.21 2.70
CA THR A 47 -23.33 90.09 1.54
C THR A 47 -21.95 89.92 0.92
N ILE A 48 -21.83 89.87 -0.41
CA ILE A 48 -20.73 90.52 -1.17
C ILE A 48 -21.28 91.05 -2.49
N SER A 49 -21.08 92.35 -2.69
CA SER A 49 -21.39 93.14 -3.88
C SER A 49 -20.33 92.96 -4.97
N PHE A 50 -20.74 92.95 -6.25
CA PHE A 50 -19.89 93.39 -7.35
C PHE A 50 -20.74 94.11 -8.40
N SER A 51 -20.35 95.35 -8.70
CA SER A 51 -20.97 96.27 -9.67
C SER A 51 -19.87 96.78 -10.60
N LEU A 52 -20.16 96.83 -11.91
CA LEU A 52 -19.52 97.68 -12.92
C LEU A 52 -20.45 97.67 -14.17
N THR A 53 -21.36 98.62 -14.39
CA THR A 53 -21.22 99.95 -15.07
C THR A 53 -20.44 99.90 -16.40
N ALA A 54 -20.75 100.59 -17.50
CA ALA A 54 -21.85 101.41 -18.03
C ALA A 54 -21.35 101.95 -19.40
N PHE A 55 -22.22 102.24 -20.37
CA PHE A 55 -21.98 103.21 -21.46
C PHE A 55 -23.36 103.70 -21.97
N ALA A 56 -23.86 104.85 -21.50
CA ALA A 56 -23.85 106.19 -22.14
C ALA A 56 -24.54 106.19 -23.54
N LEU A 57 -25.80 106.61 -23.69
CA LEU A 57 -26.38 107.98 -23.70
C LEU A 57 -25.96 108.83 -24.91
N GLN A 58 -26.87 109.04 -25.88
CA GLN A 58 -27.29 110.37 -26.37
C GLN A 58 -28.33 110.33 -27.52
N THR A 59 -29.16 111.38 -27.50
CA THR A 59 -30.36 111.66 -28.31
C THR A 59 -30.13 112.82 -29.30
N PHE A 60 -31.01 112.91 -30.33
CA PHE A 60 -31.30 114.06 -31.24
C PHE A 60 -30.21 114.37 -32.29
N ILE A 61 -30.52 114.52 -33.59
CA ILE A 61 -31.30 115.60 -34.24
C ILE A 61 -32.02 115.10 -35.51
N LEU A 62 -33.22 115.66 -35.71
CA LEU A 62 -34.09 115.62 -36.90
C LEU A 62 -33.99 116.98 -37.63
N PHE A 63 -33.99 116.98 -38.97
CA PHE A 63 -34.78 117.84 -39.91
C PHE A 63 -34.06 118.14 -41.24
N GLY A 64 -34.80 118.03 -42.36
CA GLY A 64 -34.43 118.67 -43.64
C GLY A 64 -35.03 118.13 -44.94
N ALA A 65 -36.33 118.37 -45.17
CA ALA A 65 -37.04 118.69 -46.45
C ALA A 65 -36.88 117.90 -47.78
N MET A 66 -38.07 117.54 -48.31
CA MET A 66 -38.57 117.22 -49.67
C MET A 66 -37.99 118.06 -50.86
N PRO A 67 -38.09 117.64 -52.16
CA PRO A 67 -39.35 117.38 -52.90
C PRO A 67 -39.42 116.25 -53.98
N ILE A 68 -40.57 115.53 -53.95
CA ILE A 68 -41.52 115.06 -55.02
C ILE A 68 -41.07 114.66 -56.45
N ASN A 69 -41.46 113.44 -56.87
CA ASN A 69 -42.55 113.12 -57.83
C ASN A 69 -42.63 111.57 -57.99
N ASP A 70 -43.68 110.92 -57.45
CA ASP A 70 -44.87 110.34 -58.16
C ASP A 70 -44.62 108.90 -58.67
N ALA A 71 -45.47 107.88 -58.45
CA ALA A 71 -46.86 107.82 -58.02
C ALA A 71 -47.24 106.46 -57.37
N TYR A 72 -48.04 106.55 -56.30
CA TYR A 72 -49.30 105.83 -55.98
C TYR A 72 -49.57 104.45 -56.62
N ALA A 73 -49.93 103.43 -55.86
CA ALA A 73 -51.24 103.39 -55.18
C ALA A 73 -51.17 103.25 -53.65
N ALA A 74 -51.77 104.23 -52.98
CA ALA A 74 -52.24 104.13 -51.61
C ALA A 74 -53.49 103.24 -51.57
N GLN A 75 -53.67 102.49 -50.48
CA GLN A 75 -54.97 102.37 -49.85
C GLN A 75 -54.83 102.11 -48.35
N THR A 76 -55.05 103.20 -47.61
CA THR A 76 -55.88 103.27 -46.40
C THR A 76 -55.72 102.21 -45.32
N GLN A 77 -55.27 102.70 -44.15
CA GLN A 77 -55.73 102.30 -42.83
C GLN A 77 -57.23 101.94 -42.89
N GLY A 78 -57.53 100.65 -42.96
CA GLY A 78 -58.88 100.14 -42.88
C GLY A 78 -59.29 100.14 -41.42
N THR A 79 -60.06 101.15 -41.02
CA THR A 79 -60.99 100.99 -39.90
C THR A 79 -61.76 99.69 -40.12
N CYS A 80 -61.79 98.85 -39.10
CA CYS A 80 -62.55 97.62 -39.05
C CYS A 80 -64.05 97.90 -39.24
N VAL A 81 -64.54 97.97 -40.48
CA VAL A 81 -65.98 98.10 -40.76
C VAL A 81 -66.35 97.33 -42.02
N GLN A 82 -66.83 96.11 -41.87
CA GLN A 82 -68.23 95.75 -42.14
C GLN A 82 -68.43 94.28 -41.78
N SER A 83 -69.17 94.05 -40.70
CA SER A 83 -69.77 92.75 -40.45
C SER A 83 -70.81 92.49 -41.54
N THR A 84 -70.55 91.55 -42.44
CA THR A 84 -71.68 90.75 -42.95
C THR A 84 -72.05 89.80 -41.81
N LYS A 85 -73.00 90.22 -40.98
CA LYS A 85 -73.63 89.34 -39.97
C LYS A 85 -74.18 88.13 -40.72
N PHE A 86 -73.51 86.98 -40.61
CA PHE A 86 -74.13 85.70 -40.91
C PHE A 86 -75.04 85.36 -39.72
N SER A 87 -76.30 85.79 -39.77
CA SER A 87 -77.29 85.52 -38.72
C SER A 87 -78.00 84.21 -39.04
N LEU A 88 -77.68 83.16 -38.27
CA LEU A 88 -78.53 81.98 -38.12
C LEU A 88 -79.34 82.16 -36.83
N GLY A 89 -80.51 82.81 -36.91
CA GLY A 89 -81.43 82.94 -35.78
C GLY A 89 -80.98 83.91 -34.66
N PRO A 90 -81.70 83.96 -33.52
CA PRO A 90 -81.67 85.06 -32.54
C PRO A 90 -80.43 85.07 -31.63
N VAL A 91 -79.25 84.76 -32.18
CA VAL A 91 -77.96 84.83 -31.48
C VAL A 91 -77.18 86.00 -32.03
N ASN A 92 -76.91 87.01 -31.20
CA ASN A 92 -76.01 88.12 -31.52
C ASN A 92 -74.56 87.61 -31.51
N ILE A 93 -74.00 87.34 -32.69
CA ILE A 93 -72.57 87.11 -32.86
C ILE A 93 -71.89 88.47 -33.09
N THR A 94 -71.25 89.00 -32.05
CA THR A 94 -70.38 90.18 -32.12
C THR A 94 -68.94 89.71 -32.34
N GLY A 95 -68.27 90.17 -33.40
CA GLY A 95 -66.81 89.98 -33.59
C GLY A 95 -66.34 88.96 -34.65
N ILE A 96 -67.20 88.44 -35.54
CA ILE A 96 -66.69 87.69 -36.71
C ILE A 96 -66.36 88.69 -37.82
N THR A 97 -65.07 88.90 -38.08
CA THR A 97 -64.60 89.55 -39.31
C THR A 97 -64.16 88.46 -40.28
N ALA A 98 -64.97 88.19 -41.31
CA ALA A 98 -64.54 87.42 -42.46
C ALA A 98 -63.80 88.34 -43.43
N THR A 99 -62.48 88.43 -43.32
CA THR A 99 -61.67 89.21 -44.26
C THR A 99 -61.32 88.34 -45.48
N SER A 100 -61.99 88.54 -46.60
CA SER A 100 -61.44 88.14 -47.90
C SER A 100 -60.56 89.30 -48.41
N PHE A 101 -59.24 89.21 -48.24
CA PHE A 101 -58.32 90.11 -48.93
C PHE A 101 -58.28 89.74 -50.41
N ASN A 102 -58.83 90.62 -51.24
CA ASN A 102 -58.60 90.61 -52.69
C ASN A 102 -57.23 91.24 -52.98
N ASN A 103 -56.15 90.59 -52.56
CA ASN A 103 -54.79 91.03 -52.90
C ASN A 103 -54.27 90.20 -54.06
N ALA A 104 -54.31 90.80 -55.26
CA ALA A 104 -53.46 90.54 -56.45
C ALA A 104 -53.11 89.08 -56.84
N MET A 105 -53.82 88.06 -56.36
CA MET A 105 -53.75 86.68 -56.85
C MET A 105 -55.14 86.31 -57.37
N ASN A 106 -55.28 86.22 -58.69
CA ASN A 106 -56.54 85.95 -59.39
C ASN A 106 -57.30 84.73 -58.81
N ASN A 107 -58.33 84.99 -57.99
CA ASN A 107 -59.20 84.09 -57.20
C ASN A 107 -58.72 83.71 -55.78
N PRO A 108 -58.94 84.56 -54.76
CA PRO A 108 -58.69 84.20 -53.36
C PRO A 108 -59.81 83.29 -52.81
N THR A 109 -59.51 82.02 -52.62
CA THR A 109 -60.37 81.01 -51.98
C THR A 109 -59.90 80.74 -50.56
N PHE A 110 -60.04 81.71 -49.65
CA PHE A 110 -59.60 81.52 -48.27
C PHE A 110 -60.63 81.98 -47.25
N VAL A 111 -60.53 81.45 -46.03
CA VAL A 111 -61.46 81.73 -44.93
C VAL A 111 -60.68 82.22 -43.71
N ALA A 112 -60.96 83.44 -43.24
CA ALA A 112 -60.42 83.97 -41.99
C ALA A 112 -61.59 84.28 -41.04
N ILE A 113 -61.66 83.67 -39.85
CA ILE A 113 -62.79 83.83 -38.91
C ILE A 113 -62.26 83.99 -37.49
N GLY A 114 -62.42 85.16 -36.87
CA GLY A 114 -61.96 85.36 -35.49
C GLY A 114 -62.23 86.75 -34.93
N GLY A 115 -62.33 86.83 -33.61
CA GLY A 115 -62.57 88.07 -32.86
C GLY A 115 -61.42 89.07 -32.98
N CYS A 116 -61.70 90.29 -33.44
CA CYS A 116 -60.78 91.42 -33.39
C CYS A 116 -61.06 92.26 -32.12
N ILE A 117 -60.19 92.15 -31.10
CA ILE A 117 -60.14 93.13 -30.01
C ILE A 117 -59.11 94.26 -30.29
N SER A 118 -58.14 94.01 -31.17
CA SER A 118 -57.26 95.01 -31.82
C SER A 118 -56.74 94.46 -33.17
N SER A 119 -56.10 95.30 -34.00
CA SER A 119 -55.54 94.92 -35.31
C SER A 119 -54.59 93.73 -35.25
N ASP A 120 -53.87 93.60 -34.14
CA ASP A 120 -52.79 92.63 -33.98
C ASP A 120 -53.30 91.24 -33.55
N LEU A 121 -54.59 91.12 -33.21
CA LEU A 121 -55.24 89.87 -32.80
C LEU A 121 -56.17 89.27 -33.87
N SER A 122 -56.20 89.83 -35.07
CA SER A 122 -57.03 89.30 -36.17
C SER A 122 -56.39 88.06 -36.82
N PRO A 123 -57.18 87.08 -37.28
CA PRO A 123 -56.66 85.98 -38.07
C PRO A 123 -56.01 86.49 -39.36
N THR A 124 -54.85 85.93 -39.73
CA THR A 124 -54.11 86.30 -40.94
C THR A 124 -54.00 85.10 -41.88
N VAL A 125 -54.45 85.23 -43.12
CA VAL A 125 -54.26 84.22 -44.16
C VAL A 125 -53.47 84.81 -45.31
N ASN A 126 -52.36 84.19 -45.65
CA ASN A 126 -51.47 84.56 -46.74
C ASN A 126 -51.10 83.32 -47.55
N GLY A 127 -52.08 82.85 -48.31
CA GLY A 127 -52.02 81.68 -49.17
C GLY A 127 -53.40 81.36 -49.73
N ARG A 128 -53.45 80.78 -50.93
CA ARG A 128 -54.71 80.37 -51.57
C ARG A 128 -55.23 79.09 -50.91
N ASN A 129 -56.54 78.84 -50.99
CA ASN A 129 -57.16 77.60 -50.50
C ASN A 129 -56.92 77.36 -48.99
N SER A 130 -56.76 78.42 -48.21
CA SER A 130 -56.31 78.35 -46.82
C SER A 130 -57.39 78.81 -45.84
N ILE A 131 -57.32 78.34 -44.59
CA ILE A 131 -58.32 78.64 -43.56
C ILE A 131 -57.61 79.01 -42.24
N ALA A 132 -57.91 80.18 -41.68
CA ALA A 132 -57.50 80.58 -40.33
C ALA A 132 -58.73 80.89 -39.47
N ILE A 133 -58.95 80.15 -38.38
CA ILE A 133 -60.08 80.34 -37.48
C ILE A 133 -59.59 80.55 -36.05
N GLY A 134 -59.91 81.67 -35.42
CA GLY A 134 -59.52 82.05 -34.07
C GLY A 134 -58.68 83.32 -34.03
N PRO A 135 -58.72 84.11 -32.94
CA PRO A 135 -57.85 85.28 -32.77
C PRO A 135 -56.37 84.88 -32.89
N GLU A 136 -55.55 85.75 -33.48
CA GLU A 136 -54.10 85.53 -33.73
C GLU A 136 -53.76 84.28 -34.58
N SER A 137 -54.76 83.59 -35.14
CA SER A 137 -54.47 82.44 -36.00
C SER A 137 -53.83 82.90 -37.31
N LYS A 138 -52.86 82.14 -37.83
CA LYS A 138 -52.05 82.54 -38.97
C LYS A 138 -51.84 81.39 -39.92
N VAL A 139 -52.06 81.63 -41.22
CA VAL A 139 -51.66 80.71 -42.28
C VAL A 139 -50.78 81.44 -43.28
N ARG A 140 -49.58 80.91 -43.53
CA ARG A 140 -48.67 81.35 -44.59
C ARG A 140 -48.30 80.16 -45.45
N GLY A 141 -48.76 80.21 -46.70
CA GLY A 141 -48.69 79.11 -47.66
C GLY A 141 -50.06 78.65 -48.14
N VAL A 142 -50.06 78.06 -49.33
CA VAL A 142 -51.24 77.51 -50.02
C VAL A 142 -51.68 76.22 -49.34
N ASP A 143 -52.99 75.97 -49.30
CA ASP A 143 -53.60 74.75 -48.75
C ASP A 143 -53.32 74.53 -47.24
N GLY A 144 -53.25 75.62 -46.47
CA GLY A 144 -52.97 75.59 -45.02
C GLY A 144 -54.21 75.81 -44.14
N TYR A 145 -54.31 75.08 -43.03
CA TYR A 145 -55.47 75.11 -42.14
C TYR A 145 -55.04 75.36 -40.69
N ALA A 146 -55.29 76.55 -40.16
CA ALA A 146 -55.06 76.90 -38.76
C ALA A 146 -56.39 77.14 -38.03
N MET A 147 -56.59 76.50 -36.88
CA MET A 147 -57.83 76.62 -36.11
C MET A 147 -57.51 76.63 -34.60
N GLY A 148 -57.97 77.67 -33.90
CA GLY A 148 -57.70 77.93 -32.48
C GLY A 148 -56.92 79.23 -32.29
N THR A 149 -57.03 79.83 -31.10
CA THR A 149 -56.34 81.08 -30.78
C THR A 149 -54.82 80.93 -30.90
N GLY A 150 -54.18 81.76 -31.71
CA GLY A 150 -52.73 81.71 -31.97
C GLY A 150 -52.24 80.45 -32.70
N ALA A 151 -53.13 79.67 -33.33
CA ALA A 151 -52.73 78.52 -34.15
C ALA A 151 -52.02 79.02 -35.43
N VAL A 152 -50.90 78.41 -35.79
CA VAL A 152 -50.09 78.86 -36.93
C VAL A 152 -49.74 77.70 -37.86
N VAL A 153 -49.98 77.93 -39.14
CA VAL A 153 -49.34 77.22 -40.25
C VAL A 153 -48.37 78.20 -40.90
N GLU A 154 -47.07 77.91 -40.83
CA GLU A 154 -46.05 78.78 -41.40
C GLU A 154 -44.85 77.97 -41.89
N ILE A 155 -44.70 77.85 -43.21
CA ILE A 155 -43.57 77.18 -43.83
C ILE A 155 -42.37 78.12 -43.84
N ASP A 156 -41.31 77.75 -43.12
CA ASP A 156 -40.12 78.57 -42.94
C ASP A 156 -39.28 78.63 -44.22
N GLY A 157 -38.75 79.82 -44.53
CA GLY A 157 -37.88 80.04 -45.68
C GLY A 157 -38.55 79.98 -47.07
N GLN A 158 -39.88 80.03 -47.17
CA GLN A 158 -40.57 80.00 -48.47
C GLN A 158 -41.55 81.18 -48.67
N ASP A 159 -41.80 81.52 -49.93
CA ASP A 159 -42.76 82.55 -50.33
C ASP A 159 -44.20 82.18 -49.95
N ASN A 160 -45.11 83.15 -49.94
CA ASN A 160 -46.53 82.91 -49.61
C ASN A 160 -47.27 81.99 -50.63
N ASN A 161 -46.61 81.64 -51.73
CA ASN A 161 -47.08 80.67 -52.73
C ASN A 161 -46.60 79.23 -52.47
N ALA A 162 -45.76 79.01 -51.45
CA ALA A 162 -45.35 77.68 -51.04
C ALA A 162 -46.56 76.83 -50.66
N LYS A 163 -46.57 75.57 -51.09
CA LYS A 163 -47.57 74.60 -50.65
C LYS A 163 -47.29 74.23 -49.21
N ALA A 164 -48.14 74.70 -48.29
CA ALA A 164 -48.09 74.29 -46.91
C ALA A 164 -48.63 72.88 -46.75
N ASP A 165 -49.82 72.60 -47.31
CA ASP A 165 -50.54 71.33 -47.15
C ASP A 165 -50.59 70.88 -45.67
N ALA A 166 -50.71 71.84 -44.74
CA ALA A 166 -50.44 71.65 -43.32
C ALA A 166 -51.62 72.06 -42.45
N ILE A 167 -51.72 71.41 -41.27
CA ILE A 167 -52.84 71.56 -40.35
C ILE A 167 -52.32 71.89 -38.95
N ALA A 168 -52.82 72.99 -38.36
CA ALA A 168 -52.59 73.37 -36.98
C ALA A 168 -53.95 73.52 -36.26
N LEU A 169 -54.29 72.58 -35.36
CA LEU A 169 -55.56 72.55 -34.64
C LEU A 169 -55.36 72.57 -33.12
N GLY A 170 -55.78 73.68 -32.52
CA GLY A 170 -55.74 73.94 -31.08
C GLY A 170 -54.97 75.22 -30.76
N ASN A 171 -55.19 75.75 -29.55
CA ASN A 171 -54.55 76.97 -29.07
C ASN A 171 -53.01 76.89 -29.21
N LYS A 172 -52.39 77.87 -29.89
CA LYS A 172 -50.93 77.97 -30.05
C LYS A 172 -50.27 76.74 -30.67
N THR A 173 -50.99 75.97 -31.48
CA THR A 173 -50.39 74.92 -32.31
C THR A 173 -49.54 75.52 -33.44
N TYR A 174 -48.52 74.79 -33.87
CA TYR A 174 -47.53 75.29 -34.82
C TYR A 174 -47.15 74.21 -35.84
N ALA A 175 -47.68 74.30 -37.06
CA ALA A 175 -47.31 73.42 -38.17
C ALA A 175 -46.36 74.17 -39.12
N LYS A 176 -45.10 73.75 -39.15
CA LYS A 176 -44.00 74.43 -39.86
C LYS A 176 -43.51 73.67 -41.08
N GLY A 177 -43.52 72.34 -41.06
CA GLY A 177 -43.12 71.55 -42.22
C GLY A 177 -44.21 71.49 -43.29
N GLN A 178 -43.83 71.31 -44.55
CA GLN A 178 -44.79 70.97 -45.59
C GLN A 178 -45.47 69.65 -45.23
N GLY A 179 -46.79 69.55 -45.37
CA GLY A 179 -47.53 68.33 -45.00
C GLY A 179 -47.62 68.08 -43.49
N ALA A 180 -47.22 69.04 -42.64
CA ALA A 180 -47.16 68.85 -41.21
C ALA A 180 -48.53 68.95 -40.54
N VAL A 181 -48.74 68.16 -39.49
CA VAL A 181 -49.99 68.10 -38.73
C VAL A 181 -49.72 68.29 -37.25
N ALA A 182 -50.21 69.39 -36.67
CA ALA A 182 -50.07 69.72 -35.25
C ALA A 182 -51.47 69.77 -34.59
N LEU A 183 -51.74 68.82 -33.69
CA LEU A 183 -53.03 68.66 -32.99
C LEU A 183 -52.82 68.71 -31.47
N GLY A 184 -53.53 69.60 -30.78
CA GLY A 184 -53.51 69.68 -29.31
C GLY A 184 -52.94 71.00 -28.81
N GLY A 185 -53.83 71.86 -28.29
CA GLY A 185 -53.48 73.21 -27.89
C GLY A 185 -52.77 73.34 -26.55
N ALA A 186 -52.39 74.57 -26.19
CA ALA A 186 -51.96 74.90 -24.84
C ALA A 186 -53.14 74.82 -23.85
N TYR A 187 -52.93 74.17 -22.70
CA TYR A 187 -53.97 73.94 -21.69
C TYR A 187 -54.40 75.21 -20.94
N SER A 188 -53.55 76.25 -20.86
CA SER A 188 -53.77 77.45 -20.04
C SER A 188 -53.65 78.78 -20.80
N GLY A 189 -53.61 78.79 -22.14
CA GLY A 189 -53.38 80.00 -22.94
C GLY A 189 -51.96 80.59 -22.81
N THR A 190 -51.18 80.17 -21.82
CA THR A 190 -49.75 80.42 -21.63
C THR A 190 -48.98 79.14 -21.91
N GLY A 191 -47.99 79.19 -22.82
CA GLY A 191 -47.26 78.01 -23.30
C GLY A 191 -47.58 77.63 -24.75
N SER A 192 -46.79 76.71 -25.29
CA SER A 192 -46.89 76.25 -26.69
C SER A 192 -47.87 75.08 -26.83
N GLY A 193 -48.63 75.05 -27.93
CA GLY A 193 -49.38 73.85 -28.34
C GLY A 193 -48.47 72.79 -28.97
N ALA A 194 -49.06 71.81 -29.64
CA ALA A 194 -48.33 70.85 -30.48
C ALA A 194 -47.54 71.57 -31.58
N ARG A 195 -46.33 71.08 -31.89
CA ARG A 195 -45.42 71.66 -32.89
C ARG A 195 -44.93 70.57 -33.85
N ALA A 196 -45.30 70.68 -35.12
CA ALA A 196 -44.85 69.78 -36.17
C ALA A 196 -43.90 70.54 -37.10
N GLU A 197 -42.59 70.37 -36.90
CA GLU A 197 -41.55 71.18 -37.54
C GLU A 197 -40.90 70.53 -38.76
N GLY A 198 -40.86 69.20 -38.80
CA GLY A 198 -40.35 68.45 -39.95
C GLY A 198 -41.36 68.36 -41.10
N THR A 199 -40.87 68.12 -42.31
CA THR A 199 -41.70 67.81 -43.48
C THR A 199 -42.45 66.49 -43.26
N ASN A 200 -43.75 66.46 -43.52
CA ASN A 200 -44.64 65.33 -43.21
C ASN A 200 -44.62 64.91 -41.72
N ALA A 201 -44.23 65.82 -40.82
CA ALA A 201 -44.19 65.54 -39.40
C ALA A 201 -45.60 65.63 -38.77
N ILE A 202 -45.86 64.77 -37.80
CA ILE A 202 -47.13 64.77 -37.06
C ILE A 202 -46.85 64.96 -35.57
N ALA A 203 -47.48 65.92 -34.94
CA ALA A 203 -47.42 66.15 -33.49
C ALA A 203 -48.84 66.14 -32.91
N ILE A 204 -49.12 65.19 -32.03
CA ILE A 204 -50.44 65.02 -31.40
C ILE A 204 -50.28 65.06 -29.89
N GLY A 205 -50.78 66.12 -29.26
CA GLY A 205 -50.76 66.33 -27.82
C GLY A 205 -50.20 67.69 -27.43
N HIS A 206 -50.64 68.20 -26.28
CA HIS A 206 -50.14 69.43 -25.69
C HIS A 206 -48.60 69.40 -25.58
N GLN A 207 -47.90 70.40 -26.13
CA GLN A 207 -46.43 70.45 -26.18
C GLN A 207 -45.75 69.25 -26.87
N ALA A 208 -46.47 68.44 -27.66
CA ALA A 208 -45.83 67.43 -28.49
C ALA A 208 -44.99 68.12 -29.58
N VAL A 209 -43.77 67.65 -29.84
CA VAL A 209 -42.86 68.24 -30.83
C VAL A 209 -42.32 67.17 -31.77
N SER A 210 -42.74 67.21 -33.04
CA SER A 210 -42.16 66.38 -34.10
C SER A 210 -41.22 67.23 -34.95
N SER A 211 -39.92 67.18 -34.65
CA SER A 211 -38.89 68.04 -35.26
C SER A 211 -38.26 67.46 -36.52
N HIS A 212 -38.50 66.18 -36.82
CA HIS A 212 -37.83 65.46 -37.90
C HIS A 212 -38.83 65.07 -39.00
N ASN A 213 -38.33 64.95 -40.23
CA ASN A 213 -39.17 64.57 -41.37
C ASN A 213 -39.80 63.19 -41.15
N ASN A 214 -41.01 63.00 -41.70
CA ASN A 214 -41.73 61.72 -41.71
C ASN A 214 -41.92 61.09 -40.31
N SER A 215 -41.86 61.88 -39.24
CA SER A 215 -41.86 61.41 -37.86
C SER A 215 -43.11 61.85 -37.10
N ILE A 216 -43.46 61.10 -36.05
CA ILE A 216 -44.67 61.31 -35.25
C ILE A 216 -44.30 61.49 -33.77
N ALA A 217 -44.67 62.61 -33.16
CA ALA A 217 -44.70 62.77 -31.71
C ALA A 217 -46.13 62.54 -31.20
N LEU A 218 -46.34 61.50 -30.40
CA LEU A 218 -47.65 61.08 -29.92
C LEU A 218 -47.76 61.17 -28.40
N GLY A 219 -48.68 62.00 -27.92
CA GLY A 219 -48.95 62.27 -26.50
C GLY A 219 -48.36 63.60 -26.01
N SER A 220 -48.90 64.10 -24.89
CA SER A 220 -48.46 65.37 -24.30
C SER A 220 -46.95 65.36 -24.03
N SER A 221 -46.27 66.42 -24.46
CA SER A 221 -44.83 66.63 -24.24
C SER A 221 -43.92 65.56 -24.86
N SER A 222 -44.43 64.72 -25.76
CA SER A 222 -43.62 63.79 -26.55
C SER A 222 -42.74 64.54 -27.54
N LYS A 223 -41.53 64.05 -27.79
CA LYS A 223 -40.59 64.66 -28.73
C LYS A 223 -39.91 63.59 -29.58
N THR A 224 -39.90 63.77 -30.90
CA THR A 224 -39.15 62.89 -31.81
C THR A 224 -37.64 63.12 -31.67
N GLY A 225 -36.85 62.05 -31.67
CA GLY A 225 -35.41 62.10 -31.90
C GLY A 225 -35.05 61.79 -33.37
N ILE A 226 -33.76 61.79 -33.67
CA ILE A 226 -33.23 61.18 -34.89
C ILE A 226 -33.36 59.65 -34.78
N GLY A 227 -33.74 58.99 -35.87
CA GLY A 227 -33.84 57.54 -35.91
C GLY A 227 -32.46 56.90 -35.99
N GLU A 228 -32.13 56.03 -35.03
CA GLU A 228 -30.85 55.32 -34.99
C GLU A 228 -30.98 53.91 -35.55
N THR A 229 -30.12 53.56 -36.51
CA THR A 229 -30.14 52.23 -37.14
C THR A 229 -29.43 51.21 -36.27
N THR A 230 -30.13 50.15 -35.86
CA THR A 230 -29.55 48.99 -35.18
C THR A 230 -29.67 47.77 -36.07
N SER A 231 -28.57 47.35 -36.70
CA SER A 231 -28.60 46.31 -37.74
C SER A 231 -28.38 44.88 -37.23
N ASN A 232 -27.79 44.72 -36.06
CA ASN A 232 -27.48 43.41 -35.49
C ASN A 232 -27.24 43.45 -33.97
N LEU A 233 -27.28 42.27 -33.37
CA LEU A 233 -26.72 41.97 -32.06
C LEU A 233 -25.50 41.06 -32.24
N SER A 234 -24.39 41.39 -31.57
CA SER A 234 -23.20 40.54 -31.55
C SER A 234 -22.90 40.05 -30.13
N TYR A 235 -22.50 38.77 -29.99
CA TYR A 235 -22.13 38.14 -28.71
C TYR A 235 -21.00 37.14 -28.89
N THR A 236 -20.19 36.92 -27.85
CA THR A 236 -19.13 35.90 -27.85
C THR A 236 -19.63 34.61 -27.23
N ASN A 237 -19.45 33.47 -27.92
CA ASN A 237 -19.88 32.17 -27.40
C ASN A 237 -18.81 31.51 -26.50
N SER A 238 -19.10 30.32 -25.98
CA SER A 238 -18.19 29.53 -25.12
C SER A 238 -16.90 29.07 -25.82
N GLN A 239 -16.84 29.14 -27.15
CA GLN A 239 -15.65 28.83 -27.96
C GLN A 239 -14.83 30.11 -28.25
N ASN A 240 -15.16 31.23 -27.61
CA ASN A 240 -14.52 32.53 -27.80
C ASN A 240 -14.63 33.05 -29.25
N THR A 241 -15.72 32.71 -29.96
CA THR A 241 -16.01 33.23 -31.30
C THR A 241 -17.17 34.21 -31.27
N THR A 242 -17.06 35.30 -32.02
CA THR A 242 -18.10 36.32 -32.15
C THR A 242 -19.19 35.83 -33.09
N GLN A 243 -20.39 35.74 -32.57
CA GLN A 243 -21.61 35.46 -33.30
C GLN A 243 -22.37 36.76 -33.53
N THR A 244 -22.97 36.90 -34.71
CA THR A 244 -23.78 38.07 -35.07
C THR A 244 -25.16 37.61 -35.54
N ILE A 245 -26.20 38.24 -34.98
CA ILE A 245 -27.60 38.03 -35.35
C ILE A 245 -28.10 39.32 -36.00
N SER A 246 -28.39 39.27 -37.30
CA SER A 246 -28.93 40.41 -38.04
C SER A 246 -30.40 40.66 -37.71
N PHE A 247 -30.79 41.93 -37.68
CA PHE A 247 -32.18 42.34 -37.52
C PHE A 247 -32.78 42.76 -38.86
N ALA A 248 -34.07 42.43 -39.05
CA ALA A 248 -34.87 42.96 -40.14
C ALA A 248 -35.20 44.45 -39.92
N GLY A 249 -35.56 45.17 -40.98
CA GLY A 249 -36.00 46.58 -40.87
C GLY A 249 -34.88 47.55 -40.46
N ASN A 250 -33.64 47.30 -40.87
CA ASN A 250 -32.47 48.10 -40.51
C ASN A 250 -32.31 49.41 -41.32
N THR A 251 -33.39 49.94 -41.90
CA THR A 251 -33.39 51.26 -42.55
C THR A 251 -34.53 52.09 -41.95
N ILE A 252 -34.19 53.22 -41.35
CA ILE A 252 -35.15 54.09 -40.66
C ILE A 252 -35.48 55.31 -41.54
N HIS A 253 -36.77 55.51 -41.83
CA HIS A 253 -37.27 56.65 -42.60
C HIS A 253 -37.94 57.73 -41.73
N GLY A 254 -38.17 57.43 -40.45
CA GLY A 254 -38.85 58.28 -39.48
C GLY A 254 -39.12 57.51 -38.20
N VAL A 255 -39.48 58.22 -37.13
CA VAL A 255 -39.75 57.60 -35.82
C VAL A 255 -41.13 57.96 -35.30
N ILE A 256 -41.74 57.04 -34.55
CA ILE A 256 -42.89 57.34 -33.70
C ILE A 256 -42.38 57.45 -32.26
N SER A 257 -42.37 58.65 -31.71
CA SER A 257 -42.01 58.90 -30.32
C SER A 257 -43.27 59.04 -29.46
N VAL A 258 -43.39 58.17 -28.46
CA VAL A 258 -44.47 58.20 -27.45
C VAL A 258 -44.02 58.86 -26.15
N GLY A 259 -42.88 59.55 -26.14
CA GLY A 259 -42.28 60.13 -24.95
C GLY A 259 -41.20 61.16 -25.26
N ASN A 260 -40.39 61.50 -24.26
CA ASN A 260 -39.29 62.45 -24.39
C ASN A 260 -38.21 62.10 -23.36
N SER A 261 -37.12 61.48 -23.83
CA SER A 261 -36.01 61.03 -22.99
C SER A 261 -35.29 62.19 -22.30
N ALA A 262 -35.14 63.34 -22.98
CA ALA A 262 -34.52 64.54 -22.40
C ALA A 262 -35.27 65.05 -21.15
N ASN A 263 -36.57 64.75 -21.05
CA ASN A 263 -37.42 65.16 -19.93
C ASN A 263 -37.91 63.97 -19.09
N ASN A 264 -37.34 62.77 -19.26
CA ASN A 264 -37.74 61.54 -18.55
C ASN A 264 -39.24 61.17 -18.70
N ILE A 265 -39.83 61.46 -19.85
CA ILE A 265 -41.23 61.14 -20.14
C ILE A 265 -41.27 59.83 -20.92
N TYR A 266 -41.81 58.78 -20.30
CA TYR A 266 -41.96 57.45 -20.90
C TYR A 266 -43.41 56.98 -20.80
N ARG A 267 -43.84 56.19 -21.78
CA ARG A 267 -45.19 55.61 -21.81
C ARG A 267 -45.11 54.13 -22.10
N GLN A 268 -45.95 53.35 -21.42
CA GLN A 268 -46.21 51.98 -21.82
C GLN A 268 -47.08 51.96 -23.07
N ILE A 269 -46.80 51.01 -23.98
CA ILE A 269 -47.70 50.66 -25.07
C ILE A 269 -48.44 49.40 -24.63
N GLN A 270 -49.72 49.53 -24.35
CA GLN A 270 -50.54 48.46 -23.78
C GLN A 270 -51.41 47.78 -24.85
N ASN A 271 -51.85 46.55 -24.56
CA ASN A 271 -52.71 45.74 -25.44
C ASN A 271 -52.07 45.37 -26.80
N VAL A 272 -50.75 45.14 -26.78
CA VAL A 272 -49.99 44.67 -27.95
C VAL A 272 -50.12 43.15 -28.06
N ALA A 273 -50.75 42.66 -29.12
CA ALA A 273 -50.78 41.23 -29.46
C ALA A 273 -49.36 40.69 -29.69
N ALA A 274 -49.19 39.37 -29.62
CA ALA A 274 -47.87 38.77 -29.85
C ALA A 274 -47.41 39.05 -31.29
N GLY A 275 -46.22 39.65 -31.44
CA GLY A 275 -45.61 39.88 -32.75
C GLY A 275 -45.10 38.58 -33.37
N ARG A 276 -44.95 38.52 -34.70
CA ARG A 276 -44.35 37.34 -35.32
C ARG A 276 -42.89 37.20 -34.90
N ILE A 277 -42.46 35.99 -34.57
CA ILE A 277 -41.07 35.68 -34.23
C ILE A 277 -40.45 34.98 -35.45
N SER A 278 -39.78 35.76 -36.31
CA SER A 278 -39.03 35.28 -37.48
C SER A 278 -37.89 36.23 -37.82
N SER A 279 -36.91 35.78 -38.62
CA SER A 279 -35.76 36.59 -39.03
C SER A 279 -36.11 37.80 -39.89
N SER A 280 -37.30 37.84 -40.46
CA SER A 280 -37.82 38.93 -41.31
C SER A 280 -38.88 39.79 -40.62
N SER A 281 -39.22 39.51 -39.36
CA SER A 281 -40.29 40.22 -38.64
C SER A 281 -39.87 41.64 -38.25
N THR A 282 -40.80 42.58 -38.41
CA THR A 282 -40.69 43.97 -37.94
C THR A 282 -41.83 44.32 -36.97
N ASP A 283 -42.48 43.29 -36.40
CA ASP A 283 -43.58 43.45 -35.46
C ASP A 283 -43.05 43.75 -34.05
N ALA A 284 -43.79 44.54 -33.27
CA ALA A 284 -43.44 44.76 -31.86
C ALA A 284 -43.60 43.48 -31.03
N ILE A 285 -42.67 43.24 -30.11
CA ILE A 285 -42.70 42.10 -29.18
C ILE A 285 -43.35 42.52 -27.87
N ASN A 286 -44.25 41.70 -27.33
CA ASN A 286 -44.88 41.94 -26.03
C ASN A 286 -44.17 41.18 -24.89
N GLY A 287 -44.55 41.49 -23.64
CA GLY A 287 -43.91 40.88 -22.46
C GLY A 287 -44.08 39.36 -22.35
N SER A 288 -45.16 38.77 -22.88
CA SER A 288 -45.37 37.31 -22.83
C SER A 288 -44.38 36.54 -23.69
N GLN A 289 -43.96 37.12 -24.82
CA GLN A 289 -42.96 36.52 -25.71
C GLN A 289 -41.57 36.58 -25.08
N LEU A 290 -41.20 37.71 -24.46
CA LEU A 290 -39.94 37.82 -23.72
C LEU A 290 -39.92 36.86 -22.52
N HIS A 291 -41.04 36.73 -21.81
CA HIS A 291 -41.17 35.76 -20.72
C HIS A 291 -40.99 34.32 -21.20
N ALA A 292 -41.56 33.94 -22.35
CA ALA A 292 -41.35 32.62 -22.93
C ALA A 292 -39.87 32.32 -23.21
N VAL A 293 -39.13 33.29 -23.76
CA VAL A 293 -37.66 33.16 -23.97
C VAL A 293 -36.92 33.03 -22.64
N GLN A 294 -37.28 33.82 -21.62
CA GLN A 294 -36.69 33.72 -20.28
C GLN A 294 -36.92 32.34 -19.65
N THR A 295 -38.13 31.80 -19.78
CA THR A 295 -38.47 30.45 -19.28
C THR A 295 -37.64 29.37 -19.98
N MET A 296 -37.56 29.40 -21.31
CA MET A 296 -36.71 28.46 -22.08
C MET A 296 -35.23 28.56 -21.67
N ALA A 297 -34.71 29.77 -21.48
CA ALA A 297 -33.33 29.97 -21.03
C ALA A 297 -33.10 29.39 -19.62
N GLN A 298 -34.04 29.60 -18.71
CA GLN A 298 -33.96 29.09 -17.34
C GLN A 298 -33.99 27.56 -17.28
N GLU A 299 -34.82 26.91 -18.10
CA GLU A 299 -34.86 25.46 -18.26
C GLU A 299 -33.55 24.90 -18.81
N GLY A 300 -32.97 25.56 -19.82
CA GLY A 300 -31.66 25.19 -20.37
C GLY A 300 -30.54 25.27 -19.33
N ILE A 301 -30.54 26.32 -18.50
CA ILE A 301 -29.59 26.46 -17.38
C ILE A 301 -29.79 25.35 -16.34
N ASN A 302 -31.03 25.03 -15.98
CA ASN A 302 -31.32 23.98 -14.99
C ASN A 302 -30.88 22.60 -15.49
N THR A 303 -31.14 22.30 -16.76
CA THR A 303 -30.65 21.07 -17.41
C THR A 303 -29.13 20.98 -17.37
N SER A 304 -28.44 22.08 -17.67
CA SER A 304 -26.97 22.15 -17.62
C SER A 304 -26.43 21.92 -16.21
N ARG A 305 -27.09 22.45 -15.17
CA ARG A 305 -26.71 22.21 -13.77
C ARG A 305 -26.89 20.75 -13.36
N SER A 306 -27.99 20.12 -13.77
CA SER A 306 -28.23 18.69 -13.51
C SER A 306 -27.19 17.80 -14.19
N ALA A 307 -26.81 18.12 -15.44
CA ALA A 307 -25.75 17.44 -16.15
C ALA A 307 -24.40 17.57 -15.42
N LEU A 308 -24.04 18.78 -14.97
CA LEU A 308 -22.83 19.02 -14.18
C LEU A 308 -22.83 18.22 -12.87
N SER A 309 -23.95 18.19 -12.15
CA SER A 309 -24.08 17.40 -10.93
C SER A 309 -23.88 15.91 -11.17
N THR A 310 -24.43 15.38 -12.27
CA THR A 310 -24.26 13.98 -12.68
C THR A 310 -22.80 13.68 -13.04
N ALA A 311 -22.15 14.57 -13.79
CA ALA A 311 -20.75 14.44 -14.15
C ALA A 311 -19.83 14.42 -12.91
N ASN A 312 -20.09 15.29 -11.94
CA ASN A 312 -19.33 15.32 -10.68
C ASN A 312 -19.54 14.03 -9.85
N ALA A 313 -20.75 13.47 -9.82
CA ALA A 313 -21.02 12.20 -9.15
C ALA A 313 -20.32 11.01 -9.83
N ALA A 314 -20.29 11.00 -11.17
CA ALA A 314 -19.54 10.02 -11.94
C ALA A 314 -18.04 10.13 -11.67
N GLN A 315 -17.50 11.35 -11.61
CA GLN A 315 -16.09 11.60 -11.26
C GLN A 315 -15.76 11.08 -9.86
N ALA A 316 -16.61 11.34 -8.86
CA ALA A 316 -16.42 10.82 -7.51
C ALA A 316 -16.43 9.29 -7.47
N THR A 317 -17.36 8.66 -8.20
CA THR A 317 -17.43 7.19 -8.33
C THR A 317 -16.16 6.62 -8.96
N ALA A 318 -15.68 7.25 -10.05
CA ALA A 318 -14.44 6.86 -10.71
C ALA A 318 -13.23 6.96 -9.77
N GLN A 319 -13.16 8.03 -8.95
CA GLN A 319 -12.10 8.19 -7.97
C GLN A 319 -12.13 7.11 -6.88
N THR A 320 -13.32 6.73 -6.39
CA THR A 320 -13.47 5.62 -5.44
C THR A 320 -13.04 4.29 -6.06
N ALA A 321 -13.44 4.02 -7.31
CA ALA A 321 -13.01 2.83 -8.03
C ALA A 321 -11.48 2.76 -8.20
N GLN A 322 -10.84 3.88 -8.55
CA GLN A 322 -9.39 3.99 -8.64
C GLN A 322 -8.70 3.68 -7.30
N ASN A 323 -9.24 4.19 -6.20
CA ASN A 323 -8.69 3.94 -4.87
C ASN A 323 -8.80 2.46 -4.48
N ILE A 324 -9.95 1.83 -4.74
CA ILE A 324 -10.15 0.38 -4.51
C ILE A 324 -9.16 -0.44 -5.34
N ALA A 325 -8.96 -0.10 -6.62
CA ALA A 325 -8.00 -0.76 -7.48
C ALA A 325 -6.56 -0.65 -6.93
N ASN A 326 -6.17 0.52 -6.42
CA ASN A 326 -4.85 0.72 -5.80
C ASN A 326 -4.69 -0.09 -4.51
N SER A 327 -5.72 -0.17 -3.67
CA SER A 327 -5.71 -1.02 -2.47
C SER A 327 -5.62 -2.50 -2.82
N ALA A 328 -6.36 -2.96 -3.83
CA ALA A 328 -6.29 -4.34 -4.32
C ALA A 328 -4.89 -4.68 -4.87
N ALA A 329 -4.27 -3.78 -5.65
CA ALA A 329 -2.91 -3.96 -6.14
C ALA A 329 -1.88 -4.07 -4.99
N SER A 330 -2.07 -3.29 -3.93
CA SER A 330 -1.22 -3.33 -2.74
C SER A 330 -1.39 -4.66 -1.96
N ALA A 331 -2.64 -5.11 -1.79
CA ALA A 331 -2.95 -6.39 -1.15
C ALA A 331 -2.36 -7.57 -1.94
N ALA A 332 -2.46 -7.55 -3.28
CA ALA A 332 -1.86 -8.56 -4.15
C ALA A 332 -0.32 -8.58 -4.00
N SER A 333 0.32 -7.41 -3.95
CA SER A 333 1.77 -7.31 -3.73
C SER A 333 2.20 -7.89 -2.38
N ASN A 334 1.44 -7.61 -1.31
CA ASN A 334 1.70 -8.18 0.01
C ASN A 334 1.52 -9.71 0.02
N ALA A 335 0.46 -10.22 -0.61
CA ALA A 335 0.23 -11.65 -0.75
C ALA A 335 1.39 -12.34 -1.49
N GLN A 336 1.93 -11.70 -2.54
CA GLN A 336 3.11 -12.21 -3.25
C GLN A 336 4.35 -12.26 -2.36
N ILE A 337 4.59 -11.23 -1.53
CA ILE A 337 5.68 -11.22 -0.56
C ILE A 337 5.53 -12.37 0.44
N THR A 338 4.32 -12.58 0.99
CA THR A 338 4.04 -13.69 1.90
C THR A 338 4.25 -15.05 1.23
N ALA A 339 3.80 -15.21 -0.01
CA ALA A 339 4.00 -16.43 -0.79
C ALA A 339 5.49 -16.72 -1.02
N ASN A 340 6.27 -15.71 -1.37
CA ASN A 340 7.72 -15.84 -1.54
C ASN A 340 8.40 -16.24 -0.23
N ALA A 341 8.03 -15.62 0.91
CA ALA A 341 8.58 -15.99 2.21
C ALA A 341 8.24 -17.44 2.61
N ALA A 342 7.01 -17.89 2.35
CA ALA A 342 6.59 -19.27 2.56
C ALA A 342 7.40 -20.24 1.69
N SER A 343 7.64 -19.89 0.42
CA SER A 343 8.48 -20.68 -0.49
C SER A 343 9.91 -20.81 0.04
N THR A 344 10.52 -19.72 0.52
CA THR A 344 11.86 -19.76 1.13
C THR A 344 11.89 -20.62 2.39
N ALA A 345 10.88 -20.52 3.25
CA ALA A 345 10.78 -21.35 4.45
C ALA A 345 10.67 -22.84 4.10
N ALA A 346 9.90 -23.19 3.07
CA ALA A 346 9.78 -24.55 2.57
C ALA A 346 11.12 -25.09 2.02
N SER A 347 11.84 -24.30 1.22
CA SER A 347 13.19 -24.68 0.74
C SER A 347 14.16 -24.92 1.90
N ASN A 348 14.16 -24.05 2.91
CA ASN A 348 15.00 -24.22 4.09
C ASN A 348 14.65 -25.49 4.89
N ALA A 349 13.36 -25.81 5.03
CA ALA A 349 12.91 -27.03 5.68
C ALA A 349 13.35 -28.27 4.91
N GLN A 350 13.27 -28.24 3.58
CA GLN A 350 13.78 -29.30 2.71
C GLN A 350 15.28 -29.53 2.91
N THR A 351 16.10 -28.47 2.89
CA THR A 351 17.54 -28.59 3.14
C THR A 351 17.85 -29.19 4.51
N LYS A 352 17.10 -28.82 5.56
CA LYS A 352 17.26 -29.44 6.89
C LYS A 352 16.88 -30.92 6.89
N ALA A 353 15.83 -31.30 6.17
CA ALA A 353 15.42 -32.70 6.04
C ALA A 353 16.49 -33.53 5.30
N GLU A 354 17.08 -32.99 4.24
CA GLU A 354 18.18 -33.61 3.49
C GLU A 354 19.43 -33.78 4.36
N ALA A 355 19.78 -32.77 5.16
CA ALA A 355 20.87 -32.85 6.13
C ALA A 355 20.62 -33.92 7.21
N ALA A 356 19.39 -33.97 7.74
CA ALA A 356 18.99 -35.00 8.72
C ALA A 356 19.04 -36.41 8.11
N SER A 357 18.59 -36.60 6.87
CA SER A 357 18.70 -37.87 6.14
C SER A 357 20.15 -38.30 5.97
N THR A 358 21.04 -37.38 5.60
CA THR A 358 22.48 -37.64 5.46
C THR A 358 23.10 -38.06 6.79
N ALA A 359 22.75 -37.36 7.89
CA ALA A 359 23.22 -37.71 9.23
C ALA A 359 22.73 -39.11 9.67
N ALA A 360 21.48 -39.47 9.36
CA ALA A 360 20.92 -40.79 9.64
C ALA A 360 21.67 -41.90 8.87
N GLN A 361 22.01 -41.68 7.60
CA GLN A 361 22.81 -42.63 6.80
C GLN A 361 24.23 -42.81 7.36
N ALA A 362 24.86 -41.73 7.83
CA ALA A 362 26.18 -41.80 8.48
C ALA A 362 26.12 -42.58 9.81
N ALA A 363 25.07 -42.35 10.61
CA ALA A 363 24.83 -43.11 11.84
C ALA A 363 24.61 -44.60 11.56
N GLN A 364 23.82 -44.95 10.52
CA GLN A 364 23.61 -46.33 10.09
C GLN A 364 24.93 -46.99 9.66
N THR A 365 25.76 -46.28 8.91
CA THR A 365 27.08 -46.78 8.49
C THR A 365 27.97 -47.06 9.71
N THR A 366 27.97 -46.15 10.69
CA THR A 366 28.71 -46.34 11.95
C THR A 366 28.21 -47.55 12.72
N ALA A 367 26.88 -47.75 12.82
CA ALA A 367 26.29 -48.91 13.47
C ALA A 367 26.67 -50.22 12.75
N ASN A 368 26.66 -50.25 11.42
CA ASN A 368 27.07 -51.41 10.63
C ASN A 368 28.55 -51.76 10.85
N ASN A 369 29.42 -50.74 10.91
CA ASN A 369 30.84 -50.93 11.20
C ASN A 369 31.05 -51.49 12.62
N ALA A 370 30.33 -50.97 13.61
CA ALA A 370 30.38 -51.47 14.99
C ALA A 370 29.89 -52.93 15.09
N SER A 371 28.81 -53.28 14.39
CA SER A 371 28.32 -54.67 14.30
C SER A 371 29.36 -55.60 13.68
N THR A 372 30.02 -55.18 12.60
CA THR A 372 31.10 -55.92 11.96
C THR A 372 32.29 -56.13 12.90
N ALA A 373 32.69 -55.08 13.62
CA ALA A 373 33.77 -55.16 14.62
C ALA A 373 33.41 -56.11 15.77
N ALA A 374 32.16 -56.08 16.26
CA ALA A 374 31.68 -56.99 17.30
C ALA A 374 31.69 -58.45 16.83
N ALA A 375 31.28 -58.73 15.59
CA ALA A 375 31.34 -60.06 15.00
C ALA A 375 32.80 -60.57 14.88
N ALA A 376 33.73 -59.68 14.47
CA ALA A 376 35.15 -60.00 14.43
C ALA A 376 35.71 -60.30 15.84
N ALA A 377 35.35 -59.50 16.85
CA ALA A 377 35.74 -59.73 18.24
C ALA A 377 35.19 -61.04 18.79
N SER A 378 33.93 -61.38 18.49
CA SER A 378 33.32 -62.67 18.87
C SER A 378 34.04 -63.87 18.23
N THR A 379 34.44 -63.74 16.96
CA THR A 379 35.24 -64.75 16.26
C THR A 379 36.61 -64.91 16.93
N ALA A 380 37.29 -63.80 17.23
CA ALA A 380 38.57 -63.82 17.93
C ALA A 380 38.48 -64.46 19.32
N ALA A 381 37.42 -64.16 20.09
CA ALA A 381 37.16 -64.78 21.38
C ALA A 381 36.93 -66.30 21.27
N SER A 382 36.18 -66.75 20.26
CA SER A 382 35.95 -68.17 20.01
C SER A 382 37.25 -68.92 19.65
N ASN A 383 38.11 -68.29 18.87
CA ASN A 383 39.44 -68.82 18.54
C ASN A 383 40.35 -68.89 19.78
N ALA A 384 40.32 -67.86 20.63
CA ALA A 384 41.06 -67.86 21.89
C ALA A 384 40.57 -68.97 22.84
N GLN A 385 39.25 -69.17 22.96
CA GLN A 385 38.67 -70.27 23.74
C GLN A 385 39.11 -71.64 23.20
N THR A 386 39.11 -71.82 21.89
CA THR A 386 39.60 -73.05 21.25
C THR A 386 41.07 -73.30 21.61
N THR A 387 41.90 -72.24 21.59
CA THR A 387 43.31 -72.32 21.97
C THR A 387 43.48 -72.68 23.46
N ALA A 388 42.67 -72.09 24.34
CA ALA A 388 42.67 -72.42 25.78
C ALA A 388 42.26 -73.88 26.03
N ASN A 389 41.20 -74.36 25.37
CA ASN A 389 40.75 -75.76 25.46
C ASN A 389 41.87 -76.72 25.02
N ASN A 390 42.57 -76.41 23.91
CA ASN A 390 43.70 -77.21 23.44
C ASN A 390 44.87 -77.21 24.44
N ALA A 391 45.15 -76.07 25.09
CA ALA A 391 46.18 -75.97 26.12
C ALA A 391 45.81 -76.77 27.38
N GLN A 392 44.55 -76.73 27.82
CA GLN A 392 44.03 -77.54 28.91
C GLN A 392 44.17 -79.03 28.60
N ALA A 393 43.76 -79.48 27.42
CA ALA A 393 43.91 -80.88 27.01
C ALA A 393 45.37 -81.34 27.05
N LYS A 394 46.32 -80.47 26.64
CA LYS A 394 47.76 -80.75 26.77
C LYS A 394 48.22 -80.83 28.23
N ALA A 395 47.72 -79.95 29.10
CA ALA A 395 48.05 -79.96 30.53
C ALA A 395 47.49 -81.21 31.23
N GLU A 396 46.26 -81.62 30.91
CA GLU A 396 45.65 -82.86 31.39
C GLU A 396 46.47 -84.08 30.95
N ALA A 397 46.85 -84.17 29.67
CA ALA A 397 47.71 -85.23 29.17
C ALA A 397 49.09 -85.27 29.87
N ALA A 398 49.68 -84.10 30.15
CA ALA A 398 50.91 -84.00 30.91
C ALA A 398 50.72 -84.46 32.37
N SER A 399 49.61 -84.10 33.02
CA SER A 399 49.26 -84.56 34.37
C SER A 399 49.09 -86.08 34.43
N THR A 400 48.36 -86.68 33.49
CA THR A 400 48.23 -88.15 33.38
C THR A 400 49.60 -88.81 33.21
N SER A 401 50.46 -88.24 32.35
CA SER A 401 51.82 -88.74 32.16
C SER A 401 52.66 -88.65 33.44
N ALA A 402 52.54 -87.55 34.20
CA ALA A 402 53.23 -87.38 35.48
C ALA A 402 52.72 -88.37 36.54
N GLN A 403 51.41 -88.63 36.60
CA GLN A 403 50.83 -89.65 37.49
C GLN A 403 51.36 -91.04 37.15
N ALA A 404 51.44 -91.40 35.86
CA ALA A 404 52.02 -92.67 35.42
C ALA A 404 53.51 -92.79 35.81
N ALA A 405 54.28 -91.71 35.68
CA ALA A 405 55.66 -91.65 36.14
C ALA A 405 55.76 -91.84 37.67
N GLN A 406 54.86 -91.22 38.44
CA GLN A 406 54.80 -91.39 39.90
C GLN A 406 54.48 -92.83 40.31
N THR A 407 53.51 -93.48 39.64
CA THR A 407 53.21 -94.91 39.86
C THR A 407 54.44 -95.77 39.59
N THR A 408 55.16 -95.49 38.50
CA THR A 408 56.41 -96.19 38.17
C THR A 408 57.47 -96.00 39.26
N ALA A 409 57.64 -94.78 39.77
CA ALA A 409 58.56 -94.47 40.86
C ALA A 409 58.16 -95.17 42.17
N ASN A 410 56.86 -95.21 42.50
CA ASN A 410 56.36 -95.93 43.67
C ASN A 410 56.64 -97.43 43.57
N ASN A 411 56.37 -98.04 42.41
CA ASN A 411 56.68 -99.45 42.17
C ASN A 411 58.18 -99.73 42.32
N ALA A 412 59.05 -98.84 41.82
CA ALA A 412 60.48 -98.93 42.00
C ALA A 412 60.90 -98.83 43.48
N SER A 413 60.28 -97.92 44.25
CA SER A 413 60.49 -97.79 45.69
C SER A 413 60.09 -99.06 46.45
N THR A 414 58.92 -99.65 46.14
CA THR A 414 58.48 -100.93 46.70
C THR A 414 59.46 -102.05 46.38
N ALA A 415 59.98 -102.11 45.14
CA ALA A 415 61.00 -103.08 44.75
C ALA A 415 62.31 -102.88 45.52
N ALA A 416 62.75 -101.64 45.75
CA ALA A 416 63.91 -101.33 46.56
C ALA A 416 63.73 -101.72 48.04
N ALA A 417 62.54 -101.50 48.61
CA ALA A 417 62.21 -101.95 49.96
C ALA A 417 62.20 -103.48 50.08
N ALA A 418 61.70 -104.19 49.07
CA ALA A 418 61.78 -105.65 48.99
C ALA A 418 63.24 -106.13 48.91
N ALA A 419 64.08 -105.47 48.12
CA ALA A 419 65.51 -105.76 48.05
C ALA A 419 66.24 -105.52 49.38
N SER A 420 65.91 -104.44 50.10
CA SER A 420 66.43 -104.17 51.46
C SER A 420 66.02 -105.25 52.46
N THR A 421 64.77 -105.71 52.41
CA THR A 421 64.27 -106.80 53.25
C THR A 421 65.02 -108.11 52.98
N ALA A 422 65.26 -108.42 51.70
CA ALA A 422 66.05 -109.58 51.30
C ALA A 422 67.49 -109.50 51.82
N ALA A 423 68.11 -108.31 51.79
CA ALA A 423 69.45 -108.07 52.34
C ALA A 423 69.50 -108.28 53.87
N SER A 424 68.50 -107.78 54.61
CA SER A 424 68.38 -108.00 56.06
C SER A 424 68.24 -109.48 56.41
N ASN A 425 67.45 -110.24 55.64
CA ASN A 425 67.30 -111.69 55.85
C ASN A 425 68.60 -112.47 55.55
N ALA A 426 69.37 -112.03 54.54
CA ALA A 426 70.70 -112.59 54.26
C ALA A 426 71.67 -112.33 55.42
N GLN A 427 71.63 -111.14 56.03
CA GLN A 427 72.44 -110.79 57.21
C GLN A 427 72.10 -111.66 58.42
N THR A 428 70.82 -111.91 58.69
CA THR A 428 70.39 -112.83 59.77
C THR A 428 70.91 -114.25 59.53
N THR A 429 70.90 -114.71 58.27
CA THR A 429 71.44 -116.03 57.90
C THR A 429 72.95 -116.11 58.13
N ALA A 430 73.69 -115.05 57.82
CA ALA A 430 75.13 -114.95 58.09
C ALA A 430 75.43 -114.97 59.61
N ASN A 431 74.67 -114.23 60.41
CA ASN A 431 74.84 -114.20 61.87
C ASN A 431 74.56 -115.57 62.52
N ASN A 432 73.57 -116.32 62.01
CA ASN A 432 73.28 -117.68 62.46
C ASN A 432 74.38 -118.69 62.07
N ALA A 433 75.06 -118.50 60.94
CA ALA A 433 76.20 -119.31 60.54
C ALA A 433 77.43 -119.05 61.43
N GLN A 434 77.65 -117.79 61.83
CA GLN A 434 78.73 -117.38 62.72
C GLN A 434 78.58 -118.00 64.13
N ALA A 435 77.38 -117.95 64.71
CA ALA A 435 77.09 -118.58 66.01
C ALA A 435 77.33 -120.11 66.02
N LYS A 436 77.14 -120.78 64.87
CA LYS A 436 77.43 -122.22 64.69
C LYS A 436 78.93 -122.51 64.59
N ALA A 437 79.74 -121.57 64.11
CA ALA A 437 81.19 -121.68 64.03
C ALA A 437 81.87 -121.45 65.40
N GLU A 438 81.37 -120.50 66.21
CA GLU A 438 81.88 -120.28 67.57
C GLU A 438 81.60 -121.48 68.50
N ALA A 439 80.45 -122.15 68.37
CA ALA A 439 80.16 -123.37 69.14
C ALA A 439 81.08 -124.56 68.81
N ALA A 440 81.52 -124.68 67.55
CA ALA A 440 82.46 -125.72 67.12
C ALA A 440 83.89 -125.47 67.63
N SER A 441 84.31 -124.22 67.77
CA SER A 441 85.61 -123.81 68.31
C SER A 441 85.77 -124.19 69.80
N THR A 442 84.72 -124.00 70.61
CA THR A 442 84.73 -124.34 72.04
C THR A 442 84.82 -125.85 72.29
N SER A 443 84.19 -126.68 71.45
CA SER A 443 84.29 -128.15 71.54
C SER A 443 85.68 -128.69 71.13
N ALA A 444 86.39 -128.02 70.22
CA ALA A 444 87.74 -128.41 69.81
C ALA A 444 88.79 -128.16 70.91
N GLN A 445 88.63 -127.10 71.70
CA GLN A 445 89.56 -126.77 72.79
C GLN A 445 89.41 -127.70 74.00
N ALA A 446 88.21 -128.25 74.26
CA ALA A 446 87.99 -129.25 75.32
C ALA A 446 88.61 -130.63 74.99
N ALA A 447 88.67 -131.01 73.71
CA ALA A 447 89.28 -132.28 73.28
C ALA A 447 90.82 -132.28 73.37
N GLN A 448 91.47 -131.12 73.19
CA GLN A 448 92.93 -130.98 73.27
C GLN A 448 93.46 -131.12 74.71
N THR A 449 92.70 -130.68 75.71
CA THR A 449 93.07 -130.81 77.13
C THR A 449 93.02 -132.26 77.61
N THR A 450 92.12 -133.09 77.08
CA THR A 450 92.02 -134.53 77.39
C THR A 450 93.15 -135.33 76.73
N ALA A 451 93.60 -134.96 75.53
CA ALA A 451 94.70 -135.62 74.83
C ALA A 451 96.08 -135.41 75.50
N ASN A 452 96.33 -134.21 76.06
CA ASN A 452 97.61 -133.90 76.69
C ASN A 452 97.81 -134.64 78.04
N ASN A 453 96.73 -134.95 78.77
CA ASN A 453 96.82 -135.72 80.02
C ASN A 453 97.03 -137.24 79.78
N ALA A 454 96.61 -137.77 78.61
CA ALA A 454 96.83 -139.17 78.23
C ALA A 454 98.28 -139.44 77.76
N SER A 455 98.94 -138.45 77.14
CA SER A 455 100.34 -138.57 76.68
C SER A 455 101.35 -138.72 77.83
N THR A 456 101.09 -138.12 78.98
CA THR A 456 102.02 -138.16 80.14
C THR A 456 101.90 -139.49 80.90
N ALA A 457 100.72 -140.13 80.90
CA ALA A 457 100.50 -141.44 81.54
C ALA A 457 101.10 -142.61 80.73
N ALA A 458 101.18 -142.49 79.39
CA ALA A 458 101.76 -143.50 78.52
C ALA A 458 103.29 -143.61 78.62
N ALA A 459 104.00 -142.50 78.89
CA ALA A 459 105.46 -142.49 79.05
C ALA A 459 105.93 -143.15 80.37
N ALA A 460 105.09 -143.17 81.41
CA ALA A 460 105.37 -143.86 82.66
C ALA A 460 105.22 -145.40 82.55
N ALA A 461 104.37 -145.89 81.64
CA ALA A 461 104.11 -147.32 81.45
C ALA A 461 105.16 -148.02 80.57
N SER A 462 105.78 -147.33 79.60
CA SER A 462 106.80 -147.94 78.72
C SER A 462 108.14 -148.20 79.43
N THR A 463 108.45 -147.42 80.47
CA THR A 463 109.68 -147.57 81.26
C THR A 463 109.61 -148.78 82.20
N ALA A 464 108.43 -149.09 82.74
CA ALA A 464 108.21 -150.28 83.57
C ALA A 464 108.28 -151.60 82.78
N ALA A 465 107.87 -151.59 81.50
CA ALA A 465 107.89 -152.77 80.64
C ALA A 465 109.31 -153.17 80.16
N SER A 466 110.20 -152.20 79.96
CA SER A 466 111.54 -152.49 79.41
C SER A 466 112.49 -153.16 80.41
N ASN A 467 112.33 -152.92 81.72
CA ASN A 467 113.20 -153.57 82.71
C ASN A 467 112.75 -154.99 83.08
N ALA A 468 111.45 -155.31 82.95
CA ALA A 468 110.95 -156.68 83.09
C ALA A 468 111.47 -157.62 81.98
N GLN A 469 111.76 -157.09 80.78
CA GLN A 469 112.34 -157.85 79.67
C GLN A 469 113.81 -158.23 79.90
N THR A 470 114.58 -157.43 80.64
CA THR A 470 115.98 -157.75 80.97
C THR A 470 116.07 -158.93 81.94
N THR A 471 115.09 -159.09 82.85
CA THR A 471 114.99 -160.25 83.75
C THR A 471 114.65 -161.54 83.01
N ALA A 472 113.94 -161.46 81.88
CA ALA A 472 113.59 -162.62 81.05
C ALA A 472 114.77 -163.11 80.18
N ASN A 473 115.63 -162.22 79.69
CA ASN A 473 116.61 -162.59 78.66
C ASN A 473 117.83 -163.40 79.13
N ASN A 474 118.19 -163.48 80.43
CA ASN A 474 119.39 -164.25 80.83
C ASN A 474 119.16 -165.34 81.89
N ALA A 475 117.89 -165.56 82.27
CA ALA A 475 117.44 -166.91 82.62
C ALA A 475 117.62 -167.88 81.42
N GLN A 476 117.63 -167.36 80.19
CA GLN A 476 117.87 -168.13 78.95
C GLN A 476 119.33 -168.58 78.77
N ALA A 477 120.34 -167.77 79.18
CA ALA A 477 121.74 -168.19 79.12
C ALA A 477 122.09 -169.35 80.08
N LYS A 478 121.28 -169.56 81.13
CA LYS A 478 121.39 -170.73 82.03
C LYS A 478 120.80 -172.02 81.42
N ALA A 479 120.00 -171.90 80.36
CA ALA A 479 119.42 -173.04 79.64
C ALA A 479 120.32 -173.53 78.49
N GLU A 480 121.12 -172.65 77.86
CA GLU A 480 122.00 -173.04 76.74
C GLU A 480 123.28 -173.81 77.16
N ALA A 481 123.84 -173.67 78.37
CA ALA A 481 125.06 -174.41 78.75
C ALA A 481 124.79 -175.80 79.41
N ALA A 482 123.58 -176.02 79.92
CA ALA A 482 123.10 -177.36 80.27
C ALA A 482 122.95 -178.26 79.02
N SER A 483 122.88 -177.66 77.82
CA SER A 483 122.93 -178.36 76.52
C SER A 483 124.35 -178.85 76.19
N THR A 484 125.40 -178.14 76.59
CA THR A 484 126.81 -178.55 76.34
C THR A 484 127.22 -179.74 77.20
N SER A 485 126.61 -179.90 78.38
CA SER A 485 126.75 -181.11 79.22
C SER A 485 126.20 -182.39 78.55
N ALA A 486 125.38 -182.28 77.50
CA ALA A 486 124.79 -183.43 76.81
C ALA A 486 125.58 -183.88 75.55
N GLN A 487 126.38 -183.03 74.92
CA GLN A 487 127.14 -183.40 73.70
C GLN A 487 128.56 -183.96 73.96
N ALA A 488 129.20 -183.71 75.10
CA ALA A 488 130.51 -184.34 75.41
C ALA A 488 130.38 -185.76 76.01
N ALA A 489 129.25 -186.07 76.66
CA ALA A 489 128.89 -187.44 77.02
C ALA A 489 128.69 -188.35 75.77
N GLN A 490 128.46 -187.76 74.59
CA GLN A 490 128.43 -188.47 73.30
C GLN A 490 129.84 -188.78 72.76
N THR A 491 130.88 -188.03 73.15
CA THR A 491 132.28 -188.27 72.71
C THR A 491 132.96 -189.39 73.51
N THR A 492 132.55 -189.61 74.76
CA THR A 492 132.92 -190.82 75.54
C THR A 492 132.53 -192.12 74.82
N ALA A 493 131.51 -192.11 73.96
CA ALA A 493 131.01 -193.33 73.29
C ALA A 493 131.71 -193.67 71.95
N ASN A 494 132.24 -192.69 71.20
CA ASN A 494 132.78 -192.96 69.85
C ASN A 494 134.27 -193.37 69.82
N ASN A 495 135.08 -193.05 70.85
CA ASN A 495 136.50 -193.48 70.88
C ASN A 495 136.77 -194.79 71.63
N ALA A 496 135.80 -195.28 72.40
CA ALA A 496 135.75 -196.69 72.81
C ALA A 496 135.46 -197.63 71.61
N SER A 497 134.80 -197.14 70.55
CA SER A 497 134.52 -197.87 69.29
C SER A 497 135.65 -197.74 68.25
N THR A 498 136.40 -196.63 68.36
CA THR A 498 137.69 -196.32 67.73
C THR A 498 138.60 -197.52 67.47
N ALA A 499 139.50 -197.83 68.40
CA ALA A 499 140.70 -198.53 67.96
C ALA A 499 141.45 -199.30 69.06
N ALA A 500 140.93 -200.29 69.80
CA ALA A 500 140.20 -201.49 69.33
C ALA A 500 140.82 -202.11 68.06
N VAL A 501 140.74 -201.42 66.92
CA VAL A 501 141.52 -201.62 65.70
C VAL A 501 143.05 -201.43 65.88
N ALA A 502 143.58 -200.55 66.76
CA ALA A 502 145.05 -200.36 66.88
C ALA A 502 145.75 -201.43 67.74
N ALA A 503 145.01 -202.06 68.67
CA ALA A 503 145.41 -203.34 69.25
C ALA A 503 145.56 -204.46 68.20
N SER A 504 145.02 -204.30 66.98
CA SER A 504 145.09 -205.31 65.91
C SER A 504 146.23 -205.11 64.89
N THR A 505 146.88 -203.94 64.80
CA THR A 505 147.89 -203.68 63.74
C THR A 505 149.35 -203.60 64.23
N ALA A 506 149.70 -203.09 65.42
CA ALA A 506 151.12 -203.10 65.86
C ALA A 506 151.56 -204.43 66.53
N ALA A 507 150.59 -205.31 66.80
CA ALA A 507 150.85 -206.75 66.91
C ALA A 507 151.43 -207.35 65.60
N SER A 508 151.27 -206.71 64.43
CA SER A 508 151.95 -207.13 63.18
C SER A 508 153.39 -206.62 63.06
N ASP A 509 153.81 -205.57 63.79
CA ASP A 509 155.20 -205.05 63.74
C ASP A 509 156.14 -205.65 64.80
N ALA A 510 155.63 -206.60 65.59
CA ALA A 510 156.46 -207.60 66.27
C ALA A 510 157.44 -208.36 65.33
N GLN A 511 157.30 -208.31 64.00
CA GLN A 511 157.89 -209.33 63.13
C GLN A 511 159.10 -208.89 62.28
N ILE A 512 159.36 -207.59 62.00
CA ILE A 512 160.28 -207.23 60.91
C ILE A 512 161.69 -206.74 61.30
N THR A 513 161.94 -205.81 62.23
CA THR A 513 163.26 -205.10 62.18
C THR A 513 164.27 -205.36 63.29
N ALA A 514 164.27 -206.57 63.84
CA ALA A 514 165.50 -207.15 64.37
C ALA A 514 166.60 -207.41 63.28
N ASN A 515 166.56 -206.83 62.06
CA ASN A 515 167.35 -207.34 60.91
C ASN A 515 168.10 -206.34 59.99
N ALA A 516 168.36 -205.09 60.36
CA ALA A 516 169.37 -204.31 59.62
C ALA A 516 170.31 -203.54 60.56
N ALA A 517 171.56 -204.04 60.65
CA ALA A 517 172.78 -203.55 61.32
C ALA A 517 172.87 -203.64 62.85
#